data_AF-A0A507B2Q3-F1
#
_entry.id   AF-A0A507B2Q3-F1
#
_cell.length_a   1.000
_cell.length_b   1.000
_cell.length_c   1.000
_cell.angle_alpha   90.00
_cell.angle_beta   90.00
_cell.angle_gamma   90.00
#
_symmetry.space_group_name_H-M   'P 1'
#
loop_
_entity.id
_entity.type
_entity.pdbx_description
1 polymer ?
#
loop_
_entity_poly.entity_id
_entity_poly.type
_entity_poly.pdbx_seq_one_letter_code
_entity_poly.pdbx_strand_id
1 'polypeptide(L)'
;MKITTATTALAATAGVLLGTDGAAAANARFCSSQSDICYSEFNAEGLKNMNVVYRIATPQAAQAAPYDITFQIVASRNMGWAALSWGGTMVGHPLTVAWPNGNSVTVTSRMAKWVLAFLSPAIGHTYPNVYSGATYTILPDTGVNGTHWTLSAICHGCSQWSTGSKKSISPYSTSVQLAYAMNSNQGVVTTPSNPASQFTYHDVFNYFRIDYNAARDPNVEVSS
;
A
#
# COMPACT_ATOMS: atom_id res chain seq x y z
N MET A 1 -36.08 42.95 53.92
CA MET A 1 -35.49 42.98 52.56
C MET A 1 -35.68 41.60 51.96
N LYS A 2 -36.64 41.45 51.03
CA LYS A 2 -36.95 40.18 50.37
C LYS A 2 -35.90 39.94 49.29
N ILE A 3 -35.26 38.78 49.27
CA ILE A 3 -34.42 38.36 48.14
C ILE A 3 -35.04 37.09 47.57
N THR A 4 -35.56 37.24 46.36
CA THR A 4 -36.30 36.28 45.56
C THR A 4 -35.33 35.32 44.88
N THR A 5 -35.55 34.02 45.00
CA THR A 5 -34.76 32.98 44.30
C THR A 5 -35.22 32.90 42.84
N ALA A 6 -34.32 33.14 41.89
CA ALA A 6 -34.59 33.03 40.46
C ALA A 6 -34.34 31.59 39.97
N THR A 7 -35.36 31.00 39.36
CA THR A 7 -35.33 29.67 38.72
C THR A 7 -34.57 29.75 37.41
N THR A 8 -33.52 28.94 37.24
CA THR A 8 -32.77 28.82 35.98
C THR A 8 -33.46 27.79 35.08
N ALA A 9 -33.96 28.21 33.92
CA ALA A 9 -34.52 27.33 32.90
C ALA A 9 -33.40 26.68 32.09
N LEU A 10 -33.42 25.35 31.97
CA LEU A 10 -32.50 24.58 31.13
C LEU A 10 -33.01 24.64 29.68
N ALA A 11 -32.33 25.39 28.81
CA ALA A 11 -32.61 25.39 27.38
C ALA A 11 -31.89 24.19 26.72
N ALA A 12 -32.64 23.16 26.33
CA ALA A 12 -32.13 22.08 25.49
C ALA A 12 -32.00 22.59 24.05
N THR A 13 -30.77 22.82 23.60
CA THR A 13 -30.47 23.07 22.19
C THR A 13 -30.35 21.72 21.48
N ALA A 14 -31.34 21.39 20.65
CA ALA A 14 -31.24 20.30 19.69
C ALA A 14 -30.22 20.68 18.61
N GLY A 15 -29.01 20.15 18.72
CA GLY A 15 -28.00 20.27 17.67
C GLY A 15 -28.40 19.43 16.47
N VAL A 16 -28.68 20.10 15.35
CA VAL A 16 -28.80 19.47 14.03
C VAL A 16 -27.45 18.83 13.70
N LEU A 17 -27.39 17.50 13.65
CA LEU A 17 -26.27 16.76 13.08
C LEU A 17 -26.26 17.01 11.57
N LEU A 18 -25.54 18.04 11.13
CA LEU A 18 -25.10 18.15 9.75
C LEU A 18 -24.16 16.97 9.50
N GLY A 19 -24.59 16.05 8.63
CA GLY A 19 -23.73 15.00 8.12
C GLY A 19 -22.48 15.64 7.54
N THR A 20 -21.33 15.29 8.11
CA THR A 20 -20.06 15.58 7.46
C THR A 20 -19.99 14.63 6.27
N ASP A 21 -20.05 15.18 5.07
CA ASP A 21 -19.52 14.51 3.90
C ASP A 21 -18.12 14.02 4.27
N GLY A 22 -17.93 12.71 4.28
CA GLY A 22 -16.72 12.07 4.78
C GLY A 22 -15.51 12.53 3.98
N ALA A 23 -14.79 13.52 4.51
CA ALA A 23 -13.40 13.73 4.14
C ALA A 23 -12.70 12.39 4.37
N ALA A 24 -12.10 11.82 3.33
CA ALA A 24 -11.23 10.67 3.48
C ALA A 24 -10.24 10.99 4.60
N ALA A 25 -10.22 10.16 5.66
CA ALA A 25 -9.27 10.34 6.74
C ALA A 25 -7.87 10.44 6.12
N ALA A 26 -7.16 11.55 6.40
CA ALA A 26 -5.81 11.72 5.91
C ALA A 26 -4.96 10.54 6.38
N ASN A 27 -4.19 9.96 5.47
CA ASN A 27 -3.24 8.90 5.81
C ASN A 27 -2.29 9.38 6.92
N ALA A 28 -1.93 8.49 7.84
CA ALA A 28 -1.02 8.86 8.92
C ALA A 28 0.36 9.20 8.34
N ARG A 29 1.05 10.19 8.92
CA ARG A 29 2.42 10.53 8.52
C ARG A 29 3.42 9.79 9.41
N PHE A 30 4.37 9.08 8.81
CA PHE A 30 5.44 8.38 9.50
C PHE A 30 6.80 8.86 8.99
N CYS A 31 7.69 9.35 9.85
CA CYS A 31 9.04 9.74 9.45
C CYS A 31 10.06 8.75 10.00
N SER A 32 10.82 8.11 9.12
CA SER A 32 11.85 7.15 9.48
C SER A 32 13.08 7.88 10.01
N SER A 33 13.52 7.56 11.23
CA SER A 33 14.79 8.06 11.77
C SER A 33 16.02 7.37 11.15
N GLN A 34 15.84 6.33 10.34
CA GLN A 34 16.95 5.61 9.69
C GLN A 34 17.27 6.16 8.31
N SER A 35 16.25 6.63 7.58
CA SER A 35 16.40 7.14 6.21
C SER A 35 16.07 8.63 6.07
N ASP A 36 15.61 9.27 7.14
CA ASP A 36 15.10 10.66 7.14
C ASP A 36 13.97 10.92 6.13
N ILE A 37 13.29 9.87 5.66
CA ILE A 37 12.15 9.95 4.73
C ILE A 37 10.85 9.97 5.54
N CYS A 38 9.96 10.92 5.23
CA CYS A 38 8.58 10.89 5.67
C CYS A 38 7.67 10.22 4.65
N TYR A 39 6.84 9.31 5.15
CA TYR A 39 5.89 8.50 4.40
C TYR A 39 4.46 8.88 4.75
N SER A 40 3.59 8.68 3.78
CA SER A 40 2.15 8.49 3.99
C SER A 40 1.89 7.01 4.30
N GLU A 41 1.21 6.74 5.40
CA GLU A 41 1.03 5.40 5.99
C GLU A 41 -0.43 4.95 5.94
N PHE A 42 -0.62 3.68 5.61
CA PHE A 42 -1.88 2.97 5.68
C PHE A 42 -1.71 1.65 6.44
N ASN A 43 -2.55 1.43 7.44
CA ASN A 43 -2.59 0.19 8.22
C ASN A 43 -3.68 -0.73 7.65
N ALA A 44 -3.26 -1.83 7.02
CA ALA A 44 -4.15 -2.83 6.47
C ALA A 44 -4.41 -3.95 7.49
N GLU A 45 -5.69 -4.19 7.78
CA GLU A 45 -6.11 -5.30 8.62
C GLU A 45 -5.97 -6.62 7.85
N GLY A 46 -5.35 -7.61 8.49
CA GLY A 46 -5.27 -8.98 7.98
C GLY A 46 -6.03 -9.96 8.88
N LEU A 47 -5.95 -11.25 8.56
CA LEU A 47 -6.51 -12.28 9.43
C LEU A 47 -5.58 -12.57 10.61
N LYS A 48 -6.13 -13.21 11.66
CA LYS A 48 -5.36 -13.68 12.83
C LYS A 48 -4.57 -12.55 13.53
N ASN A 49 -5.09 -11.32 13.49
CA ASN A 49 -4.44 -10.11 14.01
C ASN A 49 -3.07 -9.81 13.38
N MET A 50 -2.85 -10.26 12.14
CA MET A 50 -1.61 -10.00 11.41
C MET A 50 -1.83 -8.86 10.43
N ASN A 51 -1.54 -7.65 10.88
CA ASN A 51 -1.69 -6.45 10.07
C ASN A 51 -0.47 -6.24 9.16
N VAL A 52 -0.68 -5.49 8.08
CA VAL A 52 0.38 -5.02 7.20
C VAL A 52 0.33 -3.51 7.13
N VAL A 53 1.46 -2.86 7.40
CA VAL A 53 1.61 -1.42 7.23
C VAL A 53 2.21 -1.15 5.86
N TYR A 54 1.51 -0.36 5.05
CA TYR A 54 2.00 0.15 3.78
C TYR A 54 2.38 1.61 3.94
N ARG A 55 3.60 1.95 3.52
CA ARG A 55 4.11 3.33 3.55
C ARG A 55 4.59 3.72 2.18
N ILE A 56 4.28 4.93 1.75
CA ILE A 56 4.65 5.46 0.44
C ILE A 56 5.22 6.85 0.62
N ALA A 57 6.33 7.11 -0.06
CA ALA A 57 6.94 8.41 -0.20
C ALA A 57 7.29 8.64 -1.67
N THR A 58 7.14 9.89 -2.13
CA THR A 58 7.42 10.28 -3.51
C THR A 58 8.39 11.44 -3.57
N PRO A 59 9.17 11.59 -4.66
CA PRO A 59 10.13 12.67 -4.76
C PRO A 59 9.42 14.03 -4.73
N GLN A 60 9.85 14.93 -3.84
CA GLN A 60 9.30 16.28 -3.82
C GLN A 60 9.52 17.01 -5.16
N ALA A 61 10.61 16.73 -5.86
CA ALA A 61 10.90 17.36 -7.16
C ALA A 61 10.07 16.79 -8.33
N ALA A 62 9.40 15.63 -8.18
CA ALA A 62 8.62 15.02 -9.25
C ALA A 62 7.43 15.91 -9.66
N GLN A 63 7.39 16.27 -10.95
CA GLN A 63 6.31 17.09 -11.54
C GLN A 63 5.28 16.24 -12.30
N ALA A 64 5.70 15.10 -12.85
CA ALA A 64 4.86 14.17 -13.58
C ALA A 64 5.51 12.77 -13.59
N ALA A 65 4.72 11.75 -13.89
CA ALA A 65 5.27 10.41 -14.17
C ALA A 65 6.05 10.39 -15.50
N PRO A 66 7.09 9.53 -15.62
CA PRO A 66 7.55 8.58 -14.63
C PRO A 66 8.43 9.22 -13.54
N TYR A 67 8.31 8.68 -12.34
CA TYR A 67 9.19 8.94 -11.19
C TYR A 67 9.31 7.68 -10.34
N ASP A 68 10.37 7.59 -9.54
CA ASP A 68 10.56 6.48 -8.61
C ASP A 68 9.72 6.65 -7.36
N ILE A 69 9.24 5.55 -6.79
CA ILE A 69 8.42 5.57 -5.58
C ILE A 69 9.15 4.82 -4.48
N THR A 70 9.47 5.49 -3.38
CA THR A 70 9.99 4.83 -2.18
C THR A 70 8.83 4.29 -1.36
N PHE A 71 8.89 3.03 -0.95
CA PHE A 71 7.81 2.41 -0.18
C PHE A 71 8.34 1.44 0.87
N GLN A 72 7.47 1.16 1.84
CA GLN A 72 7.68 0.13 2.85
C GLN A 72 6.47 -0.78 2.96
N ILE A 73 6.74 -2.07 3.15
CA ILE A 73 5.77 -3.09 3.58
C ILE A 73 6.29 -3.65 4.91
N VAL A 74 5.58 -3.39 6.00
CA VAL A 74 5.89 -3.97 7.32
C VAL A 74 4.77 -4.95 7.66
N ALA A 75 5.09 -6.23 7.64
CA ALA A 75 4.12 -7.29 7.87
C ALA A 75 4.54 -8.15 9.07
N SER A 76 3.56 -8.74 9.75
CA SER A 76 3.83 -9.68 10.84
C SER A 76 4.76 -10.80 10.38
N ARG A 77 5.68 -11.22 11.24
CA ARG A 77 6.71 -12.23 10.93
C ARG A 77 6.16 -13.52 10.32
N ASN A 78 4.96 -13.92 10.73
CA ASN A 78 4.30 -15.14 10.29
C ASN A 78 3.39 -14.96 9.06
N MET A 79 3.35 -13.76 8.47
CA MET A 79 2.66 -13.54 7.20
C MET A 79 3.40 -14.27 6.07
N GLY A 80 2.68 -15.01 5.25
CA GLY A 80 3.24 -15.79 4.14
C GLY A 80 3.76 -14.90 3.03
N TRP A 81 2.97 -13.92 2.62
CA TRP A 81 3.35 -12.86 1.70
C TRP A 81 2.39 -11.68 1.82
N ALA A 82 2.85 -10.49 1.42
CA ALA A 82 2.00 -9.30 1.26
C ALA A 82 2.30 -8.64 -0.09
N ALA A 83 1.32 -7.92 -0.64
CA ALA A 83 1.38 -7.35 -1.97
C ALA A 83 0.69 -6.00 -2.06
N LEU A 84 1.15 -5.18 -3.01
CA LEU A 84 0.62 -3.88 -3.36
C LEU A 84 0.38 -3.82 -4.87
N SER A 85 -0.80 -3.38 -5.30
CA SER A 85 -1.10 -3.02 -6.69
C SER A 85 -1.06 -1.51 -6.86
N TRP A 86 -0.14 -1.05 -7.72
CA TRP A 86 0.10 0.37 -7.99
C TRP A 86 -1.04 1.05 -8.77
N GLY A 87 -1.90 0.27 -9.42
CA GLY A 87 -3.06 0.79 -10.14
C GLY A 87 -4.41 0.46 -9.52
N GLY A 88 -4.41 -0.08 -8.29
CA GLY A 88 -5.65 -0.29 -7.54
C GLY A 88 -6.49 -1.50 -7.94
N THR A 89 -6.07 -2.31 -8.92
CA THR A 89 -6.70 -3.62 -9.21
C THR A 89 -5.64 -4.67 -9.54
N MET A 90 -5.96 -5.96 -9.44
CA MET A 90 -4.99 -7.04 -9.68
C MET A 90 -4.52 -7.10 -11.14
N VAL A 91 -5.42 -6.86 -12.10
CA VAL A 91 -5.16 -7.12 -13.52
C VAL A 91 -4.69 -5.87 -14.24
N GLY A 92 -3.63 -6.01 -15.05
CA GLY A 92 -3.16 -4.94 -15.92
C GLY A 92 -2.38 -3.83 -15.21
N HIS A 93 -1.91 -4.10 -13.99
CA HIS A 93 -1.12 -3.18 -13.17
C HIS A 93 0.12 -3.87 -12.61
N PRO A 94 1.22 -3.13 -12.39
CA PRO A 94 2.36 -3.64 -11.64
C PRO A 94 1.91 -4.01 -10.23
N LEU A 95 2.27 -5.22 -9.81
CA LEU A 95 2.05 -5.75 -8.47
C LEU A 95 3.41 -5.92 -7.81
N THR A 96 3.66 -5.24 -6.71
CA THR A 96 4.77 -5.58 -5.82
C THR A 96 4.31 -6.70 -4.91
N VAL A 97 5.01 -7.84 -4.91
CA VAL A 97 4.75 -8.94 -3.97
C VAL A 97 6.03 -9.21 -3.19
N ALA A 98 5.91 -9.39 -1.88
CA ALA A 98 7.04 -9.62 -1.00
C ALA A 98 6.74 -10.68 0.06
N TRP A 99 7.77 -11.40 0.47
CA TRP A 99 7.70 -12.44 1.51
C TRP A 99 9.04 -12.63 2.23
N PRO A 100 9.02 -13.14 3.46
CA PRO A 100 10.26 -13.44 4.19
C PRO A 100 10.98 -14.64 3.57
N ASN A 101 12.31 -14.56 3.50
CA ASN A 101 13.21 -15.61 3.06
C ASN A 101 14.36 -15.71 4.08
N GLY A 102 14.19 -16.53 5.11
CA GLY A 102 15.10 -16.57 6.24
C GLY A 102 15.13 -15.22 6.97
N ASN A 103 16.31 -14.60 7.04
CA ASN A 103 16.50 -13.28 7.65
C ASN A 103 16.43 -12.13 6.62
N SER A 104 16.17 -12.44 5.35
CA SER A 104 16.02 -11.49 4.26
C SER A 104 14.56 -11.43 3.80
N VAL A 105 14.24 -10.48 2.91
CA VAL A 105 12.94 -10.37 2.27
C VAL A 105 13.13 -10.45 0.76
N THR A 106 12.36 -11.30 0.11
CA THR A 106 12.34 -11.39 -1.36
C THR A 106 11.20 -10.51 -1.86
N VAL A 107 11.48 -9.68 -2.86
CA VAL A 107 10.49 -8.87 -3.58
C VAL A 107 10.46 -9.29 -5.05
N THR A 108 9.27 -9.25 -5.65
CA THR A 108 9.08 -9.48 -7.09
C THR A 108 8.04 -8.53 -7.63
N SER A 109 8.25 -8.11 -8.89
CA SER A 109 7.21 -7.42 -9.64
C SER A 109 6.44 -8.45 -10.44
N ARG A 110 5.11 -8.37 -10.38
CA ARG A 110 4.18 -9.26 -11.07
C ARG A 110 3.15 -8.47 -11.85
N MET A 111 2.52 -9.11 -12.84
CA MET A 111 1.35 -8.57 -13.52
C MET A 111 0.42 -9.72 -13.91
N ALA A 112 -0.82 -9.64 -13.47
CA ALA A 112 -1.88 -10.51 -13.99
C ALA A 112 -2.41 -9.93 -15.30
N LYS A 113 -2.76 -10.81 -16.23
CA LYS A 113 -3.43 -10.46 -17.49
C LYS A 113 -4.88 -10.91 -17.45
N TRP A 114 -5.73 -10.21 -18.21
CA TRP A 114 -7.09 -10.67 -18.47
C TRP A 114 -7.03 -11.99 -19.25
N VAL A 115 -7.81 -12.97 -18.83
CA VAL A 115 -8.19 -14.12 -19.67
C VAL A 115 -9.66 -13.97 -19.99
N LEU A 116 -10.03 -14.29 -21.23
CA LEU A 116 -11.42 -14.25 -21.67
C LEU A 116 -12.28 -15.17 -20.79
N ALA A 117 -13.19 -14.56 -20.02
CA ALA A 117 -14.10 -15.21 -19.08
C ALA A 117 -15.20 -16.07 -19.74
N PHE A 118 -15.08 -16.41 -21.03
CA PHE A 118 -16.11 -17.16 -21.75
C PHE A 118 -16.28 -18.60 -21.27
N LEU A 119 -15.36 -19.14 -20.44
CA LEU A 119 -15.40 -20.54 -20.00
C LEU A 119 -15.60 -20.73 -18.48
N SER A 120 -15.57 -19.67 -17.65
CA SER A 120 -15.96 -19.78 -16.23
C SER A 120 -16.10 -18.41 -15.54
N PRO A 121 -17.26 -18.08 -14.95
CA PRO A 121 -17.44 -16.86 -14.17
C PRO A 121 -16.67 -16.86 -12.82
N ALA A 122 -16.03 -17.98 -12.45
CA ALA A 122 -15.19 -18.10 -11.25
C ALA A 122 -13.68 -17.91 -11.52
N ILE A 123 -13.25 -17.80 -12.79
CA ILE A 123 -11.83 -17.67 -13.17
C ILE A 123 -11.66 -16.42 -14.04
N GLY A 124 -11.82 -15.24 -13.44
CA GLY A 124 -11.65 -13.95 -14.13
C GLY A 124 -10.20 -13.47 -14.25
N HIS A 125 -9.26 -14.13 -13.57
CA HIS A 125 -7.89 -13.65 -13.42
C HIS A 125 -6.87 -14.76 -13.68
N THR A 126 -5.78 -14.41 -14.36
CA THR A 126 -4.63 -15.30 -14.50
C THR A 126 -3.70 -15.17 -13.30
N TYR A 127 -2.94 -16.24 -13.04
CA TYR A 127 -1.82 -16.17 -12.10
C TYR A 127 -0.86 -15.04 -12.51
N PRO A 128 -0.46 -14.13 -11.58
CA PRO A 128 0.48 -13.06 -11.89
C PRO A 128 1.86 -13.57 -12.31
N ASN A 129 2.25 -13.31 -13.56
CA ASN A 129 3.59 -13.63 -14.06
C ASN A 129 4.59 -12.53 -13.67
N VAL A 130 5.89 -12.84 -13.73
CA VAL A 130 6.96 -11.84 -13.54
C VAL A 130 6.77 -10.70 -14.54
N TYR A 131 6.84 -9.47 -14.03
CA TYR A 131 6.73 -8.25 -14.80
C TYR A 131 8.07 -7.50 -14.76
N SER A 132 8.69 -7.27 -15.91
CA SER A 132 10.00 -6.61 -15.99
C SER A 132 9.92 -5.09 -16.09
N GLY A 133 8.73 -4.52 -16.27
CA GLY A 133 8.55 -3.07 -16.39
C GLY A 133 8.54 -2.34 -15.05
N ALA A 134 8.74 -3.05 -13.94
CA ALA A 134 9.04 -2.46 -12.64
C ALA A 134 10.13 -3.27 -11.92
N THR A 135 11.08 -2.56 -11.33
CA THR A 135 12.25 -3.13 -10.63
C THR A 135 12.44 -2.44 -9.27
N TYR A 136 13.20 -3.07 -8.38
CA TYR A 136 13.35 -2.60 -7.01
C TYR A 136 14.81 -2.45 -6.61
N THR A 137 15.15 -1.29 -6.05
CA THR A 137 16.39 -1.10 -5.29
C THR A 137 16.07 -1.26 -3.81
N ILE A 138 16.67 -2.27 -3.16
CA ILE A 138 16.41 -2.58 -1.76
C ILE A 138 17.13 -1.59 -0.86
N LEU A 139 16.42 -1.03 0.12
CA LEU A 139 16.96 -0.08 1.09
C LEU A 139 17.50 -0.81 2.35
N PRO A 140 18.45 -0.20 3.08
CA PRO A 140 19.14 -0.84 4.21
C PRO A 140 18.25 -1.27 5.39
N ASP A 141 17.07 -0.67 5.54
CA ASP A 141 16.11 -0.96 6.60
C ASP A 141 15.17 -2.15 6.26
N THR A 142 15.45 -2.86 5.17
CA THR A 142 14.84 -4.16 4.84
C THR A 142 15.40 -5.29 5.72
N GLY A 143 14.53 -6.14 6.27
CA GLY A 143 14.98 -7.30 7.03
C GLY A 143 13.86 -8.03 7.76
N VAL A 144 14.25 -9.03 8.55
CA VAL A 144 13.33 -9.82 9.40
C VAL A 144 13.81 -9.77 10.83
N ASN A 145 12.90 -9.50 11.77
CA ASN A 145 13.18 -9.56 13.21
C ASN A 145 12.19 -10.52 13.91
N GLY A 146 12.12 -10.46 15.25
CA GLY A 146 11.28 -11.37 16.04
C GLY A 146 9.76 -11.17 15.84
N THR A 147 9.32 -10.01 15.35
CA THR A 147 7.90 -9.65 15.26
C THR A 147 7.44 -9.34 13.84
N HIS A 148 8.32 -8.84 12.98
CA HIS A 148 7.98 -8.40 11.63
C HIS A 148 9.04 -8.80 10.61
N TRP A 149 8.61 -8.87 9.36
CA TRP A 149 9.49 -8.65 8.23
C TRP A 149 9.14 -7.31 7.57
N THR A 150 10.16 -6.62 7.13
CA THR A 150 10.08 -5.29 6.53
C THR A 150 10.76 -5.34 5.18
N LEU A 151 10.04 -4.94 4.14
CA LEU A 151 10.61 -4.54 2.86
C LEU A 151 10.60 -3.02 2.79
N SER A 152 11.76 -2.41 2.60
CA SER A 152 11.90 -1.01 2.21
C SER A 152 12.62 -0.97 0.87
N ALA A 153 12.01 -0.32 -0.13
CA ALA A 153 12.59 -0.29 -1.47
C ALA A 153 12.19 0.96 -2.25
N ILE A 154 13.03 1.31 -3.22
CA ILE A 154 12.70 2.24 -4.29
C ILE A 154 12.13 1.38 -5.43
N CYS A 155 10.91 1.66 -5.87
CA CYS A 155 10.36 1.08 -7.09
C CYS A 155 10.58 1.98 -8.29
N HIS A 156 11.30 1.46 -9.28
CA HIS A 156 11.42 2.03 -10.62
C HIS A 156 10.29 1.48 -11.49
N GLY A 157 9.62 2.34 -12.27
CA GLY A 157 8.53 1.92 -13.17
C GLY A 157 7.17 1.64 -12.51
N CYS A 158 7.02 1.95 -11.21
CA CYS A 158 5.73 1.80 -10.51
C CYS A 158 4.78 2.99 -10.68
N SER A 159 5.26 4.17 -11.05
CA SER A 159 4.43 5.37 -11.26
C SER A 159 3.82 5.43 -12.66
N GLN A 160 4.30 4.63 -13.61
CA GLN A 160 3.79 4.60 -14.98
C GLN A 160 4.02 3.24 -15.64
N TRP A 161 3.00 2.73 -16.33
CA TRP A 161 3.07 1.47 -17.07
C TRP A 161 2.12 1.51 -18.28
N SER A 162 2.18 0.47 -19.12
CA SER A 162 1.30 0.33 -20.27
C SER A 162 0.76 -1.09 -20.39
N THR A 163 -0.56 -1.20 -20.48
CA THR A 163 -1.29 -2.46 -20.72
C THR A 163 -2.31 -2.27 -21.84
N GLY A 164 -1.81 -1.80 -22.98
CA GLY A 164 -2.60 -1.36 -24.14
C GLY A 164 -2.76 0.16 -24.19
N SER A 165 -3.01 0.79 -23.04
CA SER A 165 -2.95 2.24 -22.86
C SER A 165 -2.00 2.63 -21.73
N LYS A 166 -1.38 3.80 -21.88
CA LYS A 166 -0.50 4.39 -20.87
C LYS A 166 -1.30 4.75 -19.63
N LYS A 167 -0.83 4.31 -18.48
CA LYS A 167 -1.39 4.63 -17.15
C LYS A 167 -0.28 5.27 -16.32
N SER A 168 -0.62 6.31 -15.57
CA SER A 168 0.34 7.06 -14.75
C SER A 168 -0.31 7.54 -13.47
N ILE A 169 0.47 7.60 -12.40
CA ILE A 169 0.09 8.18 -11.12
C ILE A 169 0.63 9.62 -11.09
N SER A 170 -0.22 10.59 -10.75
CA SER A 170 0.23 11.97 -10.55
C SER A 170 0.85 12.10 -9.15
N PRO A 171 2.03 12.75 -9.01
CA PRO A 171 2.62 13.00 -7.69
C PRO A 171 1.81 14.00 -6.86
N TYR A 172 0.89 14.75 -7.48
CA TYR A 172 0.03 15.74 -6.81
C TYR A 172 -1.37 15.20 -6.48
N SER A 173 -1.65 13.94 -6.78
CA SER A 173 -2.97 13.36 -6.49
C SER A 173 -3.17 13.26 -4.97
N THR A 174 -4.23 13.87 -4.46
CA THR A 174 -4.61 13.79 -3.05
C THR A 174 -5.38 12.51 -2.71
N SER A 175 -5.66 11.66 -3.71
CA SER A 175 -6.50 10.48 -3.55
C SER A 175 -6.17 9.41 -4.60
N VAL A 176 -4.98 8.81 -4.49
CA VAL A 176 -4.58 7.67 -5.34
C VAL A 176 -5.20 6.39 -4.79
N GLN A 177 -5.99 5.69 -5.60
CA GLN A 177 -6.50 4.37 -5.24
C GLN A 177 -5.43 3.30 -5.52
N LEU A 178 -5.04 2.59 -4.47
CA LEU A 178 -4.21 1.40 -4.51
C LEU A 178 -4.99 0.19 -4.00
N ALA A 179 -4.45 -1.00 -4.20
CA ALA A 179 -4.99 -2.22 -3.61
C ALA A 179 -3.88 -3.00 -2.93
N TYR A 180 -4.23 -3.76 -1.91
CA TYR A 180 -3.33 -4.71 -1.29
C TYR A 180 -3.93 -6.12 -1.30
N ALA A 181 -3.04 -7.10 -1.19
CA ALA A 181 -3.42 -8.49 -0.96
C ALA A 181 -2.38 -9.15 -0.04
N MET A 182 -2.78 -10.16 0.70
CA MET A 182 -1.88 -10.91 1.58
C MET A 182 -2.35 -12.34 1.77
N ASN A 183 -1.43 -13.22 2.19
CA ASN A 183 -1.75 -14.56 2.67
C ASN A 183 -1.22 -14.78 4.08
N SER A 184 -2.13 -15.08 4.99
CA SER A 184 -1.93 -15.21 6.43
C SER A 184 -1.38 -16.58 6.84
N ASN A 185 -0.82 -17.38 5.93
CA ASN A 185 -0.26 -18.70 6.20
C ASN A 185 1.19 -18.76 5.74
N GLN A 186 2.09 -19.31 6.55
CA GLN A 186 3.49 -19.53 6.18
C GLN A 186 3.64 -20.73 5.23
N GLY A 187 4.78 -20.83 4.54
CA GLY A 187 5.07 -21.97 3.65
C GLY A 187 4.27 -21.98 2.35
N VAL A 188 3.52 -20.91 2.07
CA VAL A 188 2.69 -20.76 0.87
C VAL A 188 3.46 -20.30 -0.37
N VAL A 189 4.76 -20.00 -0.23
CA VAL A 189 5.68 -19.68 -1.32
C VAL A 189 6.60 -20.89 -1.52
N THR A 190 6.60 -21.48 -2.73
CA THR A 190 7.29 -22.75 -3.01
C THR A 190 8.80 -22.66 -2.87
N THR A 191 9.41 -21.55 -3.28
CA THR A 191 10.86 -21.33 -3.20
C THR A 191 11.12 -19.89 -2.76
N PRO A 192 11.18 -19.59 -1.45
CA PRO A 192 11.26 -18.22 -0.95
C PRO A 192 12.45 -17.39 -1.45
N SER A 193 13.57 -18.02 -1.82
CA SER A 193 14.73 -17.33 -2.40
C SER A 193 14.59 -16.96 -3.87
N ASN A 194 13.60 -17.51 -4.57
CA ASN A 194 13.39 -17.26 -5.99
C ASN A 194 12.31 -16.20 -6.20
N PRO A 195 12.62 -15.00 -6.70
CA PRO A 195 11.60 -13.97 -6.96
C PRO A 195 10.57 -14.41 -8.00
N ALA A 196 10.87 -15.39 -8.87
CA ALA A 196 9.93 -15.97 -9.82
C ALA A 196 9.05 -17.11 -9.22
N SER A 197 9.21 -17.46 -7.93
CA SER A 197 8.50 -18.56 -7.27
C SER A 197 6.98 -18.49 -7.45
N GLN A 198 6.35 -19.66 -7.43
CA GLN A 198 4.92 -19.76 -7.22
C GLN A 198 4.55 -19.45 -5.76
N PHE A 199 3.37 -18.89 -5.57
CA PHE A 199 2.75 -18.62 -4.27
C PHE A 199 1.25 -18.84 -4.35
N THR A 200 0.62 -19.22 -3.23
CA THR A 200 -0.83 -19.49 -3.21
C THR A 200 -1.66 -18.20 -3.15
N TYR A 201 -2.95 -18.33 -3.46
CA TYR A 201 -3.93 -17.24 -3.51
C TYR A 201 -4.04 -16.47 -2.17
N HIS A 202 -4.36 -15.17 -2.21
CA HIS A 202 -4.53 -14.35 -0.99
C HIS A 202 -5.77 -14.77 -0.20
N ASP A 203 -5.70 -14.68 1.13
CA ASP A 203 -6.87 -14.81 2.00
C ASP A 203 -7.49 -13.46 2.37
N VAL A 204 -6.78 -12.35 2.12
CA VAL A 204 -7.27 -10.98 2.27
C VAL A 204 -6.86 -10.13 1.08
N PHE A 205 -7.78 -9.33 0.57
CA PHE A 205 -7.48 -8.23 -0.34
C PHE A 205 -8.45 -7.08 -0.10
N ASN A 206 -8.00 -5.85 -0.30
CA ASN A 206 -8.88 -4.68 -0.28
C ASN A 206 -8.22 -3.50 -1.00
N TYR A 207 -8.94 -2.39 -1.06
CA TYR A 207 -8.52 -1.13 -1.65
C TYR A 207 -8.27 -0.10 -0.56
N PHE A 208 -7.39 0.85 -0.85
CA PHE A 208 -7.20 2.01 0.00
C PHE A 208 -6.87 3.23 -0.84
N ARG A 209 -7.08 4.40 -0.26
CA ARG A 209 -6.70 5.67 -0.86
C ARG A 209 -5.51 6.25 -0.12
N ILE A 210 -4.59 6.82 -0.86
CA ILE A 210 -3.43 7.48 -0.30
C ILE A 210 -3.19 8.84 -0.96
N ASP A 211 -2.94 9.84 -0.14
CA ASP A 211 -2.56 11.19 -0.59
C ASP A 211 -1.08 11.18 -1.00
N TYR A 212 -0.81 11.21 -2.30
CA TYR A 212 0.54 11.29 -2.85
C TYR A 212 1.14 12.68 -2.67
N ASN A 213 0.32 13.74 -2.67
CA ASN A 213 0.81 15.09 -2.46
C ASN A 213 1.35 15.28 -1.03
N ALA A 214 0.69 14.67 -0.04
CA ALA A 214 1.17 14.62 1.35
C ALA A 214 2.34 13.65 1.56
N ALA A 215 2.55 12.71 0.63
CA ALA A 215 3.65 11.74 0.63
C ALA A 215 4.94 12.27 -0.02
N ARG A 216 4.98 13.55 -0.46
CA ARG A 216 6.15 14.14 -1.11
C ARG A 216 7.23 14.47 -0.09
N ASP A 217 8.45 14.02 -0.35
CA ASP A 217 9.58 14.19 0.55
C ASP A 217 10.86 14.55 -0.23
N PRO A 218 11.68 15.51 0.26
CA PRO A 218 12.89 15.95 -0.44
C PRO A 218 14.04 14.93 -0.36
N ASN A 219 14.00 13.99 0.58
CA ASN A 219 15.01 12.95 0.73
C ASN A 219 14.71 11.72 -0.15
N VAL A 220 13.59 11.72 -0.86
CA VAL A 220 13.31 10.76 -1.94
C VAL A 220 13.87 11.33 -3.23
N GLU A 221 14.93 10.72 -3.74
CA GLU A 221 15.58 11.12 -4.98
C GLU A 221 14.66 10.86 -6.20
N VAL A 222 14.79 11.70 -7.22
CA VAL A 222 14.21 11.45 -8.55
C VAL A 222 15.16 10.51 -9.29
N SER A 223 14.65 9.54 -10.06
CA SER A 223 15.48 8.74 -10.96
C SER A 223 16.31 9.67 -11.85
N SER A 224 17.63 9.47 -11.88
CA SER A 224 18.55 10.10 -12.83
C SER A 224 18.40 9.53 -14.24
#